data_AF-G0UID1-F1
#
_entry.id   AF-G0UID1-F1
#
_cell.length_a   1.000
_cell.length_b   1.000
_cell.length_c   1.000
_cell.angle_alpha   90.00
_cell.angle_beta   90.00
_cell.angle_gamma   90.00
#
_symmetry.space_group_name_H-M   'P 1'
#
loop_
_entity.id
_entity.type
_entity.pdbx_description
1 polymer ?
#
loop_
_entity_poly.entity_id
_entity_poly.type
_entity_poly.pdbx_seq_one_letter_code
_entity_poly.pdbx_strand_id
1 'polypeptide(L)'
;MVIGLYILFAVIVGGLGIYLLMHQQGFLGISAQQAKHPARWFGWLFTIDAVLLLISTFLTNGAALPGGLFVIIATLLTTVLAIVVVRLLFK
;
A
#
# COMPACT_ATOMS: atom_id res chain seq x y z
N MET A 1 -12.64 -12.30 -14.91
CA MET A 1 -11.15 -12.22 -14.97
C MET A 1 -10.61 -10.99 -14.22
N VAL A 2 -11.15 -9.79 -14.46
CA VAL A 2 -10.68 -8.52 -13.84
C VAL A 2 -10.88 -8.45 -12.32
N ILE A 3 -12.02 -8.93 -11.79
CA ILE A 3 -12.31 -8.95 -10.33
C ILE A 3 -11.22 -9.67 -9.53
N GLY A 4 -10.81 -10.86 -9.97
CA GLY A 4 -9.81 -11.66 -9.28
C GLY A 4 -8.45 -10.96 -9.20
N LEU A 5 -8.09 -10.20 -10.24
CA LEU A 5 -6.87 -9.40 -10.27
C LEU A 5 -6.91 -8.25 -9.25
N TYR A 6 -8.05 -7.56 -9.13
CA TYR A 6 -8.22 -6.49 -8.14
C TYR A 6 -8.25 -7.00 -6.71
N ILE A 7 -8.87 -8.15 -6.47
CA ILE A 7 -8.82 -8.80 -5.15
C ILE A 7 -7.37 -9.15 -4.80
N LEU A 8 -6.61 -9.74 -5.73
CA LEU A 8 -5.19 -10.05 -5.51
C LEU A 8 -4.38 -8.79 -5.19
N PHE A 9 -4.59 -7.72 -5.96
CA PHE A 9 -3.92 -6.43 -5.72
C PHE A 9 -4.27 -5.87 -4.34
N ALA A 10 -5.54 -5.90 -3.95
CA ALA A 10 -5.98 -5.43 -2.65
C ALA A 10 -5.36 -6.23 -1.50
N VAL A 11 -5.22 -7.55 -1.66
CA VAL A 11 -4.55 -8.40 -0.67
C VAL A 11 -3.06 -8.05 -0.54
N ILE A 12 -2.36 -7.86 -1.66
CA ILE A 12 -0.94 -7.51 -1.65
C ILE A 12 -0.72 -6.13 -1.02
N VAL A 13 -1.45 -5.13 -1.50
CA VAL A 13 -1.33 -3.73 -1.03
C VAL A 13 -1.75 -3.62 0.43
N GLY A 14 -2.89 -4.24 0.80
CA GLY A 14 -3.38 -4.26 2.17
C GLY A 14 -2.43 -5.01 3.11
N GLY A 15 -1.88 -6.14 2.68
CA GLY A 15 -0.87 -6.88 3.43
C GLY A 15 0.38 -6.06 3.69
N LEU A 16 0.84 -5.31 2.69
CA LEU A 16 1.97 -4.38 2.81
C LEU A 16 1.65 -3.23 3.79
N GLY A 17 0.44 -2.69 3.72
CA GLY A 17 -0.07 -1.70 4.67
C GLY A 17 -0.06 -2.18 6.12
N ILE A 18 -0.65 -3.35 6.38
CA ILE A 18 -0.68 -3.99 7.69
C ILE A 18 0.73 -4.29 8.19
N TYR A 19 1.59 -4.83 7.31
CA TYR A 19 2.96 -5.15 7.66
C TYR A 19 3.73 -3.91 8.15
N LEU A 20 3.61 -2.77 7.46
CA LEU A 20 4.23 -1.50 7.87
C LEU A 20 3.65 -1.00 9.20
N LEU A 21 2.34 -1.16 9.42
CA LEU A 21 1.71 -0.80 10.69
C LEU A 21 2.19 -1.69 11.85
N MET A 22 2.53 -2.95 11.61
CA MET A 22 3.08 -3.86 12.62
C MET A 22 4.57 -3.62 12.89
N HIS A 23 5.34 -3.22 11.87
CA HIS A 23 6.80 -3.03 11.95
C HIS A 23 7.22 -1.56 12.10
N GLN A 24 6.52 -0.80 12.94
CA GLN A 24 6.80 0.62 13.19
C GLN A 24 8.08 0.88 14.01
N GLN A 25 8.64 -0.16 14.65
CA GLN A 25 9.85 -0.05 15.48
C GLN A 25 11.15 -0.28 14.69
N GLY A 26 11.06 -0.39 13.36
CA GLY A 26 12.19 -0.63 12.48
C GLY A 26 11.80 -1.61 11.38
N PHE A 27 12.19 -1.30 10.16
CA PHE A 27 11.86 -2.09 8.98
C PHE A 27 12.97 -1.93 7.93
N LEU A 28 13.35 -3.05 7.30
CA LEU A 28 14.42 -3.12 6.28
C LEU A 28 15.79 -2.59 6.72
N GLY A 29 16.13 -2.65 8.01
CA GLY A 29 17.40 -2.13 8.53
C GLY A 29 17.40 -0.64 8.86
N ILE A 30 16.24 0.04 8.74
CA ILE A 30 16.07 1.43 9.18
C ILE A 30 15.80 1.47 10.70
N SER A 31 16.50 2.37 11.40
CA SER A 31 16.32 2.59 12.84
C SER A 31 14.88 3.00 13.20
N ALA A 32 14.40 2.58 14.38
CA ALA A 32 13.04 2.83 14.88
C ALA A 32 12.63 4.32 14.79
N GLN A 33 13.58 5.22 15.05
CA GLN A 33 13.33 6.66 15.13
C GLN A 33 13.05 7.29 13.76
N GLN A 34 13.68 6.75 12.70
CA GLN A 34 13.49 7.19 11.32
C GLN A 34 12.36 6.42 10.60
N ALA A 35 12.12 5.15 10.96
CA ALA A 35 11.14 4.30 10.29
C ALA A 35 9.68 4.52 10.78
N LYS A 36 9.48 4.96 12.02
CA LYS A 36 8.15 5.04 12.66
C LYS A 36 7.16 5.94 11.92
N HIS A 37 7.60 7.12 11.49
CA HIS A 37 6.73 8.08 10.78
C HIS A 37 6.33 7.58 9.38
N PRO A 38 7.29 7.21 8.51
CA PRO A 38 6.98 6.66 7.19
C PRO A 38 6.13 5.39 7.26
N ALA A 39 6.52 4.42 8.09
CA ALA A 39 5.81 3.14 8.19
C ALA A 39 4.35 3.32 8.61
N ARG A 40 4.09 4.20 9.58
CA ARG A 40 2.71 4.49 10.01
C ARG A 40 1.90 5.20 8.93
N TRP A 41 2.49 6.18 8.23
CA TRP A 41 1.79 6.96 7.22
C TRP A 41 1.46 6.12 5.98
N PHE A 42 2.46 5.44 5.42
CA PHE A 42 2.27 4.53 4.27
C PHE A 42 1.41 3.32 4.64
N GLY A 43 1.57 2.78 5.86
CA GLY A 43 0.77 1.68 6.35
C GLY A 43 -0.74 1.97 6.31
N TRP A 44 -1.15 3.13 6.80
CA TRP A 44 -2.54 3.57 6.72
C TRP A 44 -3.01 3.81 5.28
N LEU A 45 -2.20 4.50 4.47
CA LEU A 45 -2.55 4.79 3.08
C LEU A 45 -2.80 3.52 2.26
N PHE A 46 -1.91 2.52 2.35
CA PHE A 46 -2.11 1.25 1.64
C PHE A 46 -3.30 0.46 2.17
N THR A 47 -3.53 0.47 3.48
CA THR A 47 -4.68 -0.25 4.05
C THR A 47 -6.00 0.37 3.59
N ILE A 48 -6.09 1.70 3.59
CA ILE A 48 -7.28 2.43 3.12
C ILE A 48 -7.48 2.21 1.62
N ASP A 49 -6.42 2.34 0.81
CA ASP A 49 -6.50 2.13 -0.64
C ASP A 49 -6.96 0.71 -0.99
N ALA A 50 -6.43 -0.31 -0.31
CA ALA A 50 -6.85 -1.70 -0.49
C ALA A 50 -8.33 -1.92 -0.15
N VAL A 51 -8.84 -1.31 0.92
CA VAL A 51 -10.26 -1.37 1.30
C VAL A 51 -11.12 -0.68 0.23
N LEU A 52 -10.71 0.50 -0.25
CA LEU A 52 -11.41 1.22 -1.30
C LEU A 52 -11.42 0.46 -2.63
N LEU A 53 -10.32 -0.21 -2.98
CA LEU A 53 -10.24 -1.08 -4.15
C LEU A 53 -11.23 -2.25 -4.05
N LEU A 54 -11.33 -2.90 -2.88
CA LEU A 54 -12.33 -3.96 -2.67
C LEU A 54 -13.74 -3.42 -2.80
N ILE A 55 -14.06 -2.33 -2.09
CA ILE A 55 -15.39 -1.68 -2.15
C ILE A 55 -15.75 -1.33 -3.60
N SER A 56 -14.82 -0.71 -4.33
CA SER A 56 -14.99 -0.35 -5.73
C SER A 56 -15.21 -1.58 -6.62
N THR A 57 -14.42 -2.63 -6.42
CA THR A 57 -14.52 -3.88 -7.20
C THR A 57 -15.88 -4.55 -7.02
N PHE A 58 -16.39 -4.62 -5.79
CA PHE A 58 -17.69 -5.24 -5.50
C PHE A 58 -18.87 -4.36 -5.91
N LEU A 59 -18.81 -3.04 -5.72
CA LEU A 59 -19.88 -2.12 -6.17
C LEU A 59 -20.04 -2.07 -7.69
N THR A 60 -18.94 -2.22 -8.42
CA THR A 60 -18.91 -2.02 -9.88
C THR A 60 -18.87 -3.34 -10.65
N ASN A 61 -19.01 -4.48 -9.96
CA ASN A 61 -18.89 -5.83 -10.53
C ASN A 61 -17.61 -6.01 -11.36
N GLY A 62 -16.50 -5.41 -10.90
CA GLY A 62 -15.21 -5.48 -11.58
C GLY A 62 -15.08 -4.67 -12.86
N ALA A 63 -15.81 -3.56 -12.98
CA ALA A 63 -15.57 -2.59 -14.03
C ALA A 63 -14.10 -2.10 -13.99
N ALA A 64 -13.48 -1.96 -15.17
CA ALA A 64 -12.04 -1.71 -15.27
C ALA A 64 -11.61 -0.32 -14.80
N LEU A 65 -12.47 0.69 -14.96
CA LEU A 65 -12.14 2.09 -14.66
C LEU A 65 -12.04 2.36 -13.14
N PRO A 66 -13.03 1.99 -12.32
CA PRO A 66 -13.01 2.31 -10.89
C PRO A 66 -11.90 1.59 -10.14
N GLY A 67 -11.73 0.27 -10.34
CA GLY A 67 -10.66 -0.50 -9.70
C GLY A 67 -9.27 -0.13 -10.22
N GLY A 68 -9.14 0.17 -11.51
CA GLY A 68 -7.88 0.60 -12.12
C GLY A 68 -7.29 1.87 -11.49
N LEU A 69 -8.14 2.83 -11.07
CA LEU A 69 -7.67 4.05 -10.41
C LEU A 69 -6.96 3.77 -9.08
N PHE A 70 -7.53 2.90 -8.24
CA PHE A 70 -6.90 2.51 -6.98
C PHE A 70 -5.59 1.73 -7.22
N VAL A 71 -5.53 0.88 -8.25
CA VAL A 71 -4.28 0.22 -8.63
C VAL A 71 -3.19 1.22 -9.03
N ILE A 72 -3.54 2.28 -9.77
CA ILE A 72 -2.60 3.36 -10.13
C ILE A 72 -2.13 4.10 -8.87
N ILE A 73 -3.05 4.45 -7.97
CA ILE A 73 -2.74 5.12 -6.70
C ILE A 73 -1.81 4.25 -5.85
N ALA A 74 -2.11 2.97 -5.67
CA ALA A 74 -1.25 2.02 -4.96
C ALA A 74 0.15 1.96 -5.57
N THR A 75 0.27 1.95 -6.90
CA THR A 75 1.56 1.91 -7.60
C THR A 75 2.39 3.17 -7.35
N LEU A 76 1.75 4.34 -7.40
CA LEU A 76 2.39 5.62 -7.08
C LEU A 76 2.86 5.66 -5.63
N LEU A 77 2.00 5.28 -4.68
CA LEU A 77 2.34 5.22 -3.26
C LEU A 77 3.50 4.27 -2.98
N THR A 78 3.53 3.11 -3.64
CA THR A 78 4.61 2.12 -3.51
C THR A 78 5.94 2.67 -4.04
N THR A 79 5.89 3.41 -5.16
CA THR A 79 7.08 4.08 -5.73
C THR A 79 7.61 5.14 -4.78
N VAL A 80 6.74 5.97 -4.20
CA VAL A 80 7.15 6.99 -3.23
C VAL A 80 7.70 6.34 -1.97
N LEU A 81 7.08 5.27 -1.45
CA LEU A 81 7.61 4.53 -0.31
C LEU A 81 9.02 4.01 -0.60
N ALA A 82 9.24 3.41 -1.78
CA ALA A 82 10.56 2.90 -2.17
C ALA A 82 11.62 4.01 -2.16
N ILE A 83 11.31 5.18 -2.72
CA ILE A 83 12.21 6.34 -2.70
C ILE A 83 12.52 6.78 -1.26
N VAL A 84 11.50 6.83 -0.39
CA VAL A 84 11.66 7.21 1.02
C VAL A 84 12.53 6.20 1.75
N VAL A 85 12.27 4.90 1.59
CA VAL A 85 13.06 3.81 2.19
C VAL A 85 14.51 3.87 1.74
N VAL A 86 14.77 4.00 0.44
CA VAL A 86 16.14 4.14 -0.11
C VAL A 86 16.83 5.37 0.49
N ARG A 87 16.16 6.53 0.54
CA ARG A 87 16.73 7.74 1.15
C ARG A 87 17.07 7.58 2.63
N LEU A 88 16.30 6.79 3.36
CA LEU A 88 16.54 6.53 4.79
C LEU A 88 17.64 5.50 5.03
N LEU A 89 17.86 4.58 4.09
CA LEU A 89 18.93 3.57 4.19
C LEU A 89 20.32 4.11 3.86
N PHE A 90 20.42 5.09 2.96
CA PHE A 90 21.70 5.63 2.48
C PHE A 90 22.02 7.04 3.03
N LYS A 91 21.30 7.48 4.07
CA LYS A 91 21.61 8.72 4.81
C LYS A 91 22.28 8.38 6.14
#